data_AF-A0A059LMV0-F1
#
_entry.id   AF-A0A059LMV0-F1
#
_cell.length_a   1.000
_cell.length_b   1.000
_cell.length_c   1.000
_cell.angle_alpha   90.00
_cell.angle_beta   90.00
_cell.angle_gamma   90.00
#
_symmetry.space_group_name_H-M   'P 1'
#
loop_
_entity.id
_entity.type
_entity.pdbx_description
1 polymer ?
#
loop_
_entity_poly.entity_id
_entity_poly.type
_entity_poly.pdbx_seq_one_letter_code
_entity_poly.pdbx_strand_id
1 'polypeptide(L)'
;PDLERPADLLVFEVFDCGLLGEGVLHMLAAARLRFARPDAVMVPCAARVYAQPLQLRLGAVAGGLQAGAANCWRWRPDYEGVELGRCRDAWVPLADPREMLTFDFYDALENMRPVEKRVEFECSQEGVCNAMATWFELQLDEDTFLSTSPHRGDKGLTWPQALHWLPETVLRQGDVLQAAVKHDSYAVSYELTGLREADSAEPGVESFSTIPPEALLQARASGVPLKDALWERMFDSLQGVNAQLVRACVQNPLEFRATALAAIKFATRPQDFGLDLPQCVDFCAKIMA
;
A
#
# COMPACT_ATOMS: atom_id res chain seq x y z
N PRO A 1 -2.70 6.15 -31.13
CA PRO A 1 -2.32 7.03 -32.26
C PRO A 1 -0.81 6.92 -32.48
N ASP A 2 -0.38 6.77 -33.72
CA ASP A 2 1.05 6.80 -34.04
C ASP A 2 1.55 8.26 -34.01
N LEU A 3 2.74 8.48 -33.45
CA LEU A 3 3.37 9.80 -33.40
C LEU A 3 4.15 10.05 -34.69
N GLU A 4 4.06 11.26 -35.26
CA GLU A 4 4.83 11.65 -36.47
C GLU A 4 6.35 11.60 -36.24
N ARG A 5 6.78 11.78 -34.99
CA ARG A 5 8.17 11.62 -34.54
C ARG A 5 8.21 11.14 -33.09
N PRO A 6 9.30 10.46 -32.66
CA PRO A 6 9.49 10.12 -31.25
C PRO A 6 9.48 11.37 -30.36
N ALA A 7 8.87 11.26 -29.18
CA ALA A 7 8.74 12.33 -28.21
C ALA A 7 10.08 12.67 -27.55
N ASP A 8 10.31 13.97 -27.33
CA ASP A 8 11.45 14.50 -26.57
C ASP A 8 11.15 14.57 -25.05
N LEU A 9 9.87 14.52 -24.66
CA LEU A 9 9.39 14.62 -23.28
C LEU A 9 8.22 13.66 -23.06
N LEU A 10 8.28 12.88 -21.99
CA LEU A 10 7.20 12.05 -21.48
C LEU A 10 6.68 12.66 -20.17
N VAL A 11 5.44 13.14 -20.18
CA VAL A 11 4.71 13.55 -18.97
C VAL A 11 3.61 12.54 -18.71
N PHE A 12 3.55 12.02 -17.49
CA PHE A 12 2.61 10.96 -17.14
C PHE A 12 2.15 11.09 -15.69
N GLU A 13 0.90 10.72 -15.48
CA GLU A 13 0.26 10.59 -14.18
C GLU A 13 -0.53 9.28 -14.27
N VAL A 14 0.11 8.22 -13.81
CA VAL A 14 -0.40 6.83 -13.87
C VAL A 14 0.01 6.18 -12.55
N PHE A 15 -0.43 6.78 -11.44
CA PHE A 15 -0.03 6.40 -10.10
C PHE A 15 -1.26 6.18 -9.22
N ASP A 16 -1.28 5.06 -8.51
CA ASP A 16 -2.25 4.85 -7.44
C ASP A 16 -1.68 5.30 -6.08
N CYS A 17 -2.42 5.07 -4.99
CA CYS A 17 -1.95 5.37 -3.64
C CYS A 17 -0.70 4.58 -3.20
N GLY A 18 -0.42 3.44 -3.83
CA GLY A 18 0.77 2.61 -3.62
C GLY A 18 1.91 2.85 -4.62
N LEU A 19 1.82 3.91 -5.44
CA LEU A 19 2.71 4.24 -6.57
C LEU A 19 2.58 3.31 -7.79
N LEU A 20 2.64 1.98 -7.61
CA LEU A 20 2.83 1.01 -8.69
C LEU A 20 1.54 0.43 -9.28
N GLY A 21 0.39 0.61 -8.62
CA GLY A 21 -0.86 -0.12 -8.87
C GLY A 21 -1.47 0.08 -10.25
N GLU A 22 -1.16 1.19 -10.92
CA GLU A 22 -1.60 1.46 -12.29
C GLU A 22 -0.61 1.01 -13.36
N GLY A 23 0.45 0.28 -12.98
CA GLY A 23 1.40 -0.32 -13.92
C GLY A 23 2.36 0.67 -14.56
N VAL A 24 2.73 1.74 -13.85
CA VAL A 24 3.61 2.81 -14.36
C VAL A 24 4.91 2.28 -14.98
N LEU A 25 5.54 1.28 -14.36
CA LEU A 25 6.80 0.71 -14.86
C LEU A 25 6.60 0.05 -16.25
N HIS A 26 5.49 -0.68 -16.43
CA HIS A 26 5.14 -1.35 -17.68
C HIS A 26 4.82 -0.36 -18.78
N MET A 27 4.03 0.66 -18.43
CA MET A 27 3.70 1.76 -19.32
C MET A 27 4.97 2.47 -19.80
N LEU A 28 5.88 2.81 -18.88
CA LEU A 28 7.13 3.50 -19.23
C LEU A 28 8.06 2.66 -20.08
N ALA A 29 8.26 1.38 -19.75
CA ALA A 29 9.10 0.50 -20.57
C ALA A 29 8.57 0.41 -22.02
N ALA A 30 7.25 0.25 -22.19
CA ALA A 30 6.62 0.22 -23.50
C ALA A 30 6.68 1.57 -24.22
N ALA A 31 6.45 2.67 -23.51
CA ALA A 31 6.46 4.02 -24.06
C ALA A 31 7.85 4.43 -24.55
N ARG A 32 8.90 4.10 -23.78
CA ARG A 32 10.29 4.35 -24.18
C ARG A 32 10.68 3.59 -25.45
N LEU A 33 10.28 2.32 -25.56
CA LEU A 33 10.61 1.49 -26.71
C LEU A 33 9.95 1.96 -28.01
N ARG A 34 8.76 2.57 -27.92
CA ARG A 34 7.89 2.80 -29.08
C ARG A 34 7.69 4.27 -29.44
N PHE A 35 7.71 5.16 -28.45
CA PHE A 35 7.19 6.52 -28.58
C PHE A 35 8.17 7.61 -28.18
N ALA A 36 9.29 7.29 -27.53
CA ALA A 36 10.24 8.29 -27.02
C ALA A 36 11.62 8.14 -27.65
N ARG A 37 12.36 9.25 -27.69
CA ARG A 37 13.79 9.21 -28.01
C ARG A 37 14.59 8.58 -26.86
N PRO A 38 15.81 8.05 -27.13
CA PRO A 38 16.68 7.53 -26.07
C PRO A 38 17.00 8.55 -24.97
N ASP A 39 17.09 9.83 -25.34
CA ASP A 39 17.40 11.00 -24.51
C ASP A 39 16.16 11.78 -24.05
N ALA A 40 14.95 11.21 -24.20
CA ALA A 40 13.72 11.88 -23.82
C ALA A 40 13.67 12.15 -22.30
N VAL A 41 13.24 13.34 -21.91
CA VAL A 41 13.04 13.72 -20.51
C VAL A 41 11.77 13.07 -19.97
N MET A 42 11.78 12.66 -18.70
CA MET A 42 10.61 12.10 -18.02
C MET A 42 10.18 12.99 -16.86
N VAL A 43 8.88 13.26 -16.78
CA VAL A 43 8.28 13.99 -15.66
C VAL A 43 7.07 13.19 -15.14
N PRO A 44 7.13 12.66 -13.91
CA PRO A 44 8.29 12.67 -13.00
C PRO A 44 9.49 11.86 -13.51
N CYS A 45 10.70 12.17 -13.02
CA CYS A 45 11.93 11.46 -13.37
C CYS A 45 12.28 10.32 -12.39
N ALA A 46 11.84 10.43 -11.13
CA ALA A 46 12.05 9.42 -10.11
C ALA A 46 10.93 9.43 -9.06
N ALA A 47 10.88 8.39 -8.24
CA ALA A 47 10.00 8.31 -7.09
C ALA A 47 10.67 7.65 -5.88
N ARG A 48 10.28 8.09 -4.68
CA ARG A 48 10.71 7.51 -3.39
C ARG A 48 9.49 7.07 -2.61
N VAL A 49 9.46 5.83 -2.17
CA VAL A 49 8.39 5.25 -1.35
C VAL A 49 8.83 5.26 0.10
N TYR A 50 7.99 5.80 0.96
CA TYR A 50 8.18 5.85 2.40
C TYR A 50 7.13 5.00 3.11
N ALA A 51 7.51 4.46 4.26
CA ALA A 51 6.57 3.76 5.12
C ALA A 51 6.75 4.12 6.60
N GLN A 52 5.67 3.97 7.36
CA GLN A 52 5.63 4.23 8.79
C GLN A 52 4.70 3.23 9.50
N PRO A 53 5.19 2.48 10.51
CA PRO A 53 4.33 1.66 11.35
C PRO A 53 3.46 2.56 12.23
N LEU A 54 2.18 2.25 12.31
CA LEU A 54 1.22 3.03 13.08
C LEU A 54 0.22 2.15 13.83
N GLN A 55 -0.40 2.77 14.82
CA GLN A 55 -1.62 2.29 15.44
C GLN A 55 -2.81 3.04 14.86
N LEU A 56 -3.64 2.38 14.06
CA LEU A 56 -4.96 2.86 13.66
C LEU A 56 -5.95 1.79 14.11
N ARG A 57 -6.38 1.84 15.36
CA ARG A 57 -7.04 0.71 16.04
C ARG A 57 -8.36 1.12 16.67
N LEU A 58 -9.40 0.30 16.50
CA LEU A 58 -10.64 0.45 17.26
C LEU A 58 -10.36 0.15 18.74
N GLY A 59 -10.75 1.04 19.65
CA GLY A 59 -10.61 0.88 21.09
C GLY A 59 -11.96 0.77 21.78
N ALA A 60 -12.12 1.50 22.88
CA ALA A 60 -13.44 1.75 23.46
C ALA A 60 -14.21 2.76 22.61
N VAL A 61 -15.47 2.48 22.32
CA VAL A 61 -16.38 3.42 21.65
C VAL A 61 -17.35 4.05 22.65
N ALA A 62 -18.15 5.01 22.18
CA ALA A 62 -19.15 5.70 23.01
C ALA A 62 -20.02 4.69 23.79
N GLY A 63 -20.21 4.93 25.08
CA GLY A 63 -20.91 4.01 25.99
C GLY A 63 -20.04 2.91 26.60
N GLY A 64 -18.72 2.94 26.40
CA GLY A 64 -17.77 2.02 27.04
C GLY A 64 -17.68 0.62 26.40
N LEU A 65 -18.35 0.42 25.26
CA LEU A 65 -18.28 -0.82 24.49
C LEU A 65 -16.86 -1.00 23.95
N GLN A 66 -16.26 -2.16 24.24
CA GLN A 66 -14.93 -2.52 23.74
C GLN A 66 -15.06 -3.05 22.31
N ALA A 67 -14.72 -2.24 21.32
CA ALA A 67 -14.76 -2.60 19.90
C ALA A 67 -13.45 -3.20 19.39
N GLY A 68 -12.47 -3.41 20.28
CA GLY A 68 -11.13 -3.84 19.89
C GLY A 68 -11.06 -5.19 19.19
N ALA A 69 -11.99 -6.10 19.46
CA ALA A 69 -12.06 -7.39 18.79
C ALA A 69 -12.45 -7.27 17.31
N ALA A 70 -13.14 -6.18 16.91
CA ALA A 70 -13.59 -5.97 15.53
C ALA A 70 -12.46 -5.60 14.56
N ASN A 71 -11.23 -5.34 15.05
CA ASN A 71 -10.10 -5.04 14.17
C ASN A 71 -9.76 -6.22 13.23
N CYS A 72 -10.10 -7.46 13.59
CA CYS A 72 -9.90 -8.65 12.75
C CYS A 72 -10.76 -8.66 11.46
N TRP A 73 -11.74 -7.77 11.31
CA TRP A 73 -12.55 -7.64 10.09
C TRP A 73 -12.03 -6.58 9.11
N ARG A 74 -10.96 -5.88 9.50
CA ARG A 74 -10.37 -4.79 8.70
C ARG A 74 -9.33 -5.30 7.71
N TRP A 75 -8.72 -6.45 7.98
CA TRP A 75 -7.70 -7.02 7.11
C TRP A 75 -8.21 -7.23 5.68
N ARG A 76 -7.34 -6.92 4.72
CA ARG A 76 -7.48 -7.16 3.28
C ARG A 76 -6.15 -7.73 2.76
N PRO A 77 -6.17 -8.56 1.70
CA PRO A 77 -4.93 -9.08 1.11
C PRO A 77 -4.09 -7.97 0.48
N ASP A 78 -4.74 -6.98 -0.11
CA ASP A 78 -4.12 -5.79 -0.69
C ASP A 78 -4.19 -4.62 0.28
N TYR A 79 -3.41 -3.56 0.01
CA TYR A 79 -3.57 -2.30 0.72
C TYR A 79 -4.89 -1.61 0.37
N GLU A 80 -5.34 -0.76 1.28
CA GLU A 80 -6.45 0.17 1.03
C GLU A 80 -5.98 1.62 1.05
N GLY A 81 -6.63 2.47 0.26
CA GLY A 81 -6.39 3.91 0.27
C GLY A 81 -7.09 4.56 1.47
N VAL A 82 -6.32 5.14 2.40
CA VAL A 82 -6.83 5.91 3.54
C VAL A 82 -6.27 7.33 3.52
N GLU A 83 -7.14 8.34 3.63
CA GLU A 83 -6.74 9.74 3.80
C GLU A 83 -6.32 10.01 5.25
N LEU A 84 -5.14 9.55 5.65
CA LEU A 84 -4.62 9.65 7.02
C LEU A 84 -4.49 11.10 7.50
N GLY A 85 -4.26 12.05 6.59
CA GLY A 85 -4.26 13.48 6.90
C GLY A 85 -5.62 14.02 7.36
N ARG A 86 -6.73 13.44 6.89
CA ARG A 86 -8.10 13.84 7.30
C ARG A 86 -8.56 13.22 8.61
N CYS A 87 -7.94 12.12 9.03
CA CYS A 87 -8.26 11.41 10.27
C CYS A 87 -7.07 11.39 11.23
N ARG A 88 -6.30 12.48 11.32
CA ARG A 88 -5.05 12.55 12.10
C ARG A 88 -5.21 12.09 13.56
N ASP A 89 -6.35 12.39 14.16
CA ASP A 89 -6.66 12.03 15.56
C ASP A 89 -7.01 10.54 15.75
N ALA A 90 -7.23 9.80 14.66
CA ALA A 90 -7.60 8.38 14.70
C ALA A 90 -6.39 7.44 14.73
N TRP A 91 -5.17 7.94 14.49
CA TRP A 91 -3.97 7.11 14.42
C TRP A 91 -2.76 7.71 15.14
N VAL A 92 -1.87 6.81 15.58
CA VAL A 92 -0.64 7.16 16.30
C VAL A 92 0.57 6.60 15.53
N PRO A 93 1.52 7.44 15.09
CA PRO A 93 2.79 6.96 14.53
C PRO A 93 3.61 6.28 15.62
N LEU A 94 4.12 5.08 15.36
CA LEU A 94 4.89 4.31 16.35
C LEU A 94 6.41 4.46 16.17
N ALA A 95 6.86 4.81 14.97
CA ALA A 95 8.25 5.13 14.64
C ALA A 95 8.31 6.27 13.62
N ASP A 96 9.50 6.82 13.38
CA ASP A 96 9.70 7.78 12.29
C ASP A 96 9.56 7.12 10.91
N PRO A 97 9.10 7.87 9.88
CA PRO A 97 9.02 7.35 8.52
C PRO A 97 10.40 6.95 7.98
N ARG A 98 10.43 5.89 7.19
CA ARG A 98 11.65 5.36 6.57
C ARG A 98 11.45 5.24 5.06
N GLU A 99 12.51 5.50 4.30
CA GLU A 99 12.52 5.22 2.86
C GLU A 99 12.62 3.71 2.62
N MET A 100 11.65 3.18 1.90
CA MET A 100 11.52 1.77 1.57
C MET A 100 12.20 1.48 0.23
N LEU A 101 11.68 2.07 -0.84
CA LEU A 101 12.06 1.79 -2.22
C LEU A 101 12.29 3.10 -2.97
N THR A 102 13.19 3.09 -3.94
CA THR A 102 13.48 4.23 -4.80
C THR A 102 13.48 3.75 -6.25
N PHE A 103 12.82 4.51 -7.11
CA PHE A 103 12.62 4.18 -8.50
C PHE A 103 13.17 5.31 -9.37
N ASP A 104 14.17 5.00 -10.18
CA ASP A 104 14.57 5.85 -11.31
C ASP A 104 13.72 5.46 -12.52
N PHE A 105 12.84 6.35 -13.01
CA PHE A 105 11.94 6.01 -14.11
C PHE A 105 12.66 5.80 -15.45
N TYR A 106 13.91 6.27 -15.58
CA TYR A 106 14.76 5.92 -16.72
C TYR A 106 15.14 4.44 -16.71
N ASP A 107 15.13 3.77 -15.56
CA ASP A 107 15.44 2.34 -15.40
C ASP A 107 14.17 1.47 -15.24
N ALA A 108 13.05 1.89 -15.83
CA ALA A 108 11.74 1.24 -15.68
C ALA A 108 11.76 -0.30 -15.86
N LEU A 109 12.54 -0.83 -16.80
CA LEU A 109 12.64 -2.29 -17.02
C LEU A 109 13.39 -3.01 -15.89
N GLU A 110 14.44 -2.41 -15.35
CA GLU A 110 15.19 -2.97 -14.22
C GLU A 110 14.34 -2.89 -12.94
N ASN A 111 13.59 -1.80 -12.77
CA ASN A 111 12.66 -1.61 -11.66
C ASN A 111 11.48 -2.61 -11.64
N MET A 112 11.22 -3.33 -12.74
CA MET A 112 10.22 -4.42 -12.72
C MET A 112 10.69 -5.66 -11.98
N ARG A 113 12.01 -5.81 -11.78
CA ARG A 113 12.55 -6.98 -11.06
C ARG A 113 12.09 -6.92 -9.61
N PRO A 114 11.53 -8.01 -9.05
CA PRO A 114 11.16 -8.04 -7.65
C PRO A 114 12.36 -7.72 -6.75
N VAL A 115 12.16 -6.82 -5.80
CA VAL A 115 13.13 -6.49 -4.75
C VAL A 115 12.56 -6.92 -3.41
N GLU A 116 13.41 -7.48 -2.54
CA GLU A 116 13.15 -7.63 -1.12
C GLU A 116 14.20 -6.84 -0.35
N LYS A 117 13.77 -5.95 0.54
CA LYS A 117 14.65 -5.15 1.40
C LYS A 117 14.18 -5.23 2.83
N ARG A 118 15.10 -5.53 3.75
CA ARG A 118 14.81 -5.50 5.19
C ARG A 118 15.07 -4.11 5.74
N VAL A 119 14.16 -3.63 6.58
CA VAL A 119 14.21 -2.31 7.21
C VAL A 119 13.87 -2.46 8.69
N GLU A 120 14.58 -1.69 9.51
CA GLU A 120 14.32 -1.59 10.94
C GLU A 120 13.70 -0.23 11.26
N PHE A 121 12.74 -0.24 12.18
CA PHE A 121 12.06 0.94 12.73
C PHE A 121 12.31 1.00 14.23
N GLU A 122 12.96 2.06 14.69
CA GLU A 122 13.09 2.35 16.12
C GLU A 122 11.79 2.97 16.62
N CYS A 123 11.15 2.33 17.59
CA CYS A 123 9.84 2.72 18.09
C CYS A 123 9.98 3.96 18.97
N SER A 124 9.51 5.10 18.48
CA SER A 124 9.47 6.37 19.21
C SER A 124 8.32 6.43 20.24
N GLN A 125 7.30 5.59 20.09
CA GLN A 125 6.13 5.56 20.97
C GLN A 125 5.70 4.13 21.29
N GLU A 126 5.13 3.93 22.47
CA GLU A 126 4.46 2.67 22.82
C GLU A 126 3.06 2.60 22.20
N GLY A 127 2.58 1.39 21.91
CA GLY A 127 1.26 1.17 21.33
C GLY A 127 1.10 -0.21 20.70
N VAL A 128 0.06 -0.38 19.90
CA VAL A 128 -0.22 -1.61 19.14
C VAL A 128 -0.06 -1.31 17.66
N CYS A 129 1.04 -1.78 17.07
CA CYS A 129 1.23 -1.74 15.63
C CYS A 129 0.24 -2.68 14.97
N ASN A 130 -0.64 -2.14 14.13
CA ASN A 130 -1.61 -2.92 13.39
C ASN A 130 -1.67 -2.55 11.90
N ALA A 131 -0.91 -1.55 11.46
CA ALA A 131 -0.80 -1.22 10.06
C ALA A 131 0.54 -0.56 9.71
N MET A 132 0.93 -0.70 8.45
CA MET A 132 2.00 0.06 7.80
C MET A 132 1.37 1.07 6.83
N ALA A 133 1.54 2.35 7.09
CA ALA A 133 1.18 3.40 6.13
C ALA A 133 2.29 3.60 5.12
N THR A 134 1.93 3.73 3.85
CA THR A 134 2.84 3.99 2.73
C THR A 134 2.40 5.23 1.98
N TRP A 135 3.38 6.03 1.58
CA TRP A 135 3.20 7.16 0.67
C TRP A 135 4.45 7.33 -0.17
N PHE A 136 4.44 8.25 -1.12
CA PHE A 136 5.56 8.47 -2.01
C PHE A 136 5.83 9.96 -2.27
N GLU A 137 7.03 10.22 -2.75
CA GLU A 137 7.42 11.50 -3.32
C GLU A 137 7.81 11.27 -4.78
N LEU A 138 7.26 12.09 -5.69
CA LEU A 138 7.62 12.14 -7.09
C LEU A 138 8.60 13.28 -7.30
N GLN A 139 9.76 13.00 -7.88
CA GLN A 139 10.72 14.02 -8.29
C GLN A 139 10.35 14.50 -9.71
N LEU A 140 10.02 15.77 -9.84
CA LEU A 140 9.63 16.36 -11.13
C LEU A 140 10.85 16.88 -11.92
N ASP A 141 11.82 17.45 -11.20
CA ASP A 141 13.08 17.98 -11.71
C ASP A 141 14.16 17.92 -10.60
N GLU A 142 15.25 18.69 -10.69
CA GLU A 142 16.32 18.66 -9.68
C GLU A 142 15.86 19.04 -8.26
N ASP A 143 14.91 19.97 -8.13
CA ASP A 143 14.58 20.63 -6.86
C ASP A 143 13.09 20.53 -6.49
N THR A 144 12.23 20.07 -7.40
CA THR A 144 10.77 20.06 -7.25
C THR A 144 10.24 18.65 -6.99
N PHE A 145 9.44 18.52 -5.93
CA PHE A 145 8.87 17.24 -5.50
C PHE A 145 7.37 17.36 -5.22
N LEU A 146 6.60 16.36 -5.62
CA LEU A 146 5.22 16.16 -5.19
C LEU A 146 5.17 15.06 -4.13
N SER A 147 4.61 15.35 -2.96
CA SER A 147 4.56 14.41 -1.85
C SER A 147 3.12 14.02 -1.53
N THR A 148 2.88 12.72 -1.35
CA THR A 148 1.61 12.19 -0.82
C THR A 148 1.67 11.91 0.68
N SER A 149 2.64 12.50 1.39
CA SER A 149 2.79 12.31 2.84
C SER A 149 1.56 12.76 3.63
N PRO A 150 1.11 11.98 4.63
CA PRO A 150 0.00 12.39 5.50
C PRO A 150 0.41 13.48 6.51
N HIS A 151 1.71 13.76 6.64
CA HIS A 151 2.25 14.79 7.53
C HIS A 151 2.27 16.18 6.89
N ARG A 152 1.99 16.26 5.59
CA ARG A 152 1.98 17.49 4.80
C ARG A 152 0.55 18.00 4.62
N GLY A 153 0.30 19.25 5.01
CA GLY A 153 -1.03 19.89 4.92
C GLY A 153 -1.37 20.45 3.54
N ASP A 154 -0.41 20.49 2.62
CA ASP A 154 -0.49 21.02 1.25
C ASP A 154 -0.76 19.93 0.19
N LYS A 155 -0.90 18.67 0.63
CA LYS A 155 -1.23 17.53 -0.24
C LYS A 155 -2.61 17.71 -0.91
N GLY A 156 -2.67 17.43 -2.21
CA GLY A 156 -3.92 17.35 -2.97
C GLY A 156 -4.85 16.20 -2.49
N LEU A 157 -6.09 16.22 -2.94
CA LEU A 157 -7.11 15.23 -2.53
C LEU A 157 -7.07 13.92 -3.33
N THR A 158 -6.17 13.80 -4.32
CA THR A 158 -6.25 12.78 -5.37
C THR A 158 -5.68 11.43 -4.94
N TRP A 159 -4.63 11.40 -4.11
CA TRP A 159 -3.99 10.15 -3.68
C TRP A 159 -4.05 9.98 -2.17
N PRO A 160 -4.83 9.04 -1.63
CA PRO A 160 -4.72 8.67 -0.22
C PRO A 160 -3.37 7.97 0.06
N GLN A 161 -3.10 7.65 1.32
CA GLN A 161 -1.99 6.78 1.68
C GLN A 161 -2.40 5.31 1.54
N ALA A 162 -1.51 4.47 1.03
CA ALA A 162 -1.71 3.03 1.00
C ALA A 162 -1.49 2.44 2.39
N LEU A 163 -2.51 1.81 2.95
CA LEU A 163 -2.48 1.21 4.28
C LEU A 163 -2.48 -0.32 4.17
N HIS A 164 -1.43 -0.94 4.70
CA HIS A 164 -1.33 -2.40 4.81
C HIS A 164 -1.65 -2.83 6.23
N TRP A 165 -2.64 -3.72 6.40
CA TRP A 165 -2.99 -4.31 7.69
C TRP A 165 -1.98 -5.38 8.11
N LEU A 166 -1.46 -5.26 9.32
CA LEU A 166 -0.43 -6.15 9.88
C LEU A 166 -0.95 -6.88 11.13
N PRO A 167 -0.39 -8.05 11.47
CA PRO A 167 -0.66 -8.69 12.76
C PRO A 167 -0.42 -7.73 13.92
N GLU A 168 -1.41 -7.62 14.81
CA GLU A 168 -1.32 -6.68 15.93
C GLU A 168 -0.17 -7.03 16.87
N THR A 169 0.82 -6.16 16.95
CA THR A 169 2.02 -6.32 17.79
C THR A 169 2.11 -5.18 18.80
N VAL A 170 2.20 -5.50 20.09
CA VAL A 170 2.39 -4.54 21.18
C VAL A 170 3.86 -4.11 21.20
N LEU A 171 4.10 -2.82 20.96
CA LEU A 171 5.42 -2.20 20.92
C LEU A 171 5.62 -1.28 22.11
N ARG A 172 6.86 -1.20 22.59
CA ARG A 172 7.33 -0.25 23.58
C ARG A 172 8.25 0.78 22.94
N GLN A 173 8.38 1.93 23.59
CA GLN A 173 9.40 2.90 23.20
C GLN A 173 10.80 2.27 23.29
N GLY A 174 11.60 2.46 22.24
CA GLY A 174 12.94 1.89 22.09
C GLY A 174 12.98 0.50 21.46
N ASP A 175 11.85 -0.20 21.31
CA ASP A 175 11.82 -1.46 20.57
C ASP A 175 12.23 -1.22 19.12
N VAL A 176 12.86 -2.22 18.50
CA VAL A 176 13.21 -2.19 17.07
C VAL A 176 12.35 -3.18 16.31
N LEU A 177 11.36 -2.67 15.59
CA LEU A 177 10.49 -3.45 14.71
C LEU A 177 11.20 -3.71 13.39
N GLN A 178 11.30 -4.97 12.99
CA GLN A 178 11.93 -5.38 11.73
C GLN A 178 10.85 -5.77 10.73
N ALA A 179 10.94 -5.23 9.51
CA ALA A 179 10.05 -5.54 8.41
C ALA A 179 10.82 -5.78 7.12
N ALA A 180 10.28 -6.62 6.24
CA ALA A 180 10.69 -6.72 4.84
C ALA A 180 9.68 -6.00 3.96
N VAL A 181 10.16 -5.14 3.06
CA VAL A 181 9.37 -4.56 1.97
C VAL A 181 9.67 -5.33 0.69
N LYS A 182 8.61 -5.62 -0.08
CA LYS A 182 8.69 -6.30 -1.39
C LYS A 182 7.86 -5.55 -2.42
N HIS A 183 8.17 -5.71 -3.70
CA HIS A 183 7.23 -5.37 -4.77
C HIS A 183 7.26 -6.38 -5.91
N ASP A 184 6.15 -6.46 -6.65
CA ASP A 184 5.98 -7.34 -7.81
C ASP A 184 5.73 -6.56 -9.12
N SER A 185 6.08 -5.28 -9.14
CA SER A 185 5.84 -4.27 -10.19
C SER A 185 4.43 -3.69 -10.26
N TYR A 186 3.48 -4.22 -9.48
CA TYR A 186 2.13 -3.67 -9.36
C TYR A 186 1.80 -3.27 -7.93
N ALA A 187 2.31 -3.97 -6.93
CA ALA A 187 2.05 -3.65 -5.52
C ALA A 187 3.35 -3.62 -4.72
N VAL A 188 3.40 -2.70 -3.76
CA VAL A 188 4.37 -2.76 -2.64
C VAL A 188 3.69 -3.53 -1.51
N SER A 189 4.39 -4.46 -0.86
CA SER A 189 3.88 -5.24 0.27
C SER A 189 4.89 -5.31 1.41
N TYR A 190 4.40 -5.61 2.62
CA TYR A 190 5.18 -5.64 3.84
C TYR A 190 4.97 -6.93 4.64
N GLU A 191 6.04 -7.40 5.25
CA GLU A 191 6.04 -8.55 6.15
C GLU A 191 6.81 -8.17 7.42
N LEU A 192 6.24 -8.38 8.60
CA LEU A 192 6.97 -8.24 9.86
C LEU A 192 7.89 -9.44 10.03
N THR A 193 9.20 -9.20 10.10
CA THR A 193 10.21 -10.26 10.15
C THR A 193 10.77 -10.51 11.54
N GLY A 194 10.65 -9.53 12.44
CA GLY A 194 11.13 -9.67 13.81
C GLY A 194 10.87 -8.46 14.69
N LEU A 195 11.07 -8.62 15.99
CA LEU A 195 11.10 -7.55 16.97
C LEU A 195 12.35 -7.72 17.83
N ARG A 196 13.03 -6.63 18.14
CA ARG A 196 14.05 -6.60 19.20
C ARG A 196 13.57 -5.66 20.29
N GLU A 197 13.71 -6.06 21.54
CA GLU A 197 13.32 -5.20 22.66
C GLU A 197 14.26 -4.02 22.77
N ALA A 198 13.76 -2.91 23.31
CA ALA A 198 14.61 -1.84 23.79
C ALA A 198 15.68 -2.40 24.73
N ASP A 199 16.94 -2.00 24.55
CA ASP A 199 18.00 -2.37 25.47
C ASP A 199 17.67 -1.82 26.86
N SER A 200 17.24 -2.72 27.75
CA SER A 200 17.09 -2.44 29.19
C SER A 200 18.46 -2.45 29.87
N ALA A 201 19.43 -1.75 29.29
CA ALA A 201 20.77 -1.70 29.85
C ALA A 201 20.87 -0.55 30.85
N GLU A 202 20.98 -0.88 32.14
CA GLU A 202 21.90 -0.10 32.98
C GLU A 202 23.27 -0.11 32.28
N PRO A 203 23.99 1.03 32.22
CA PRO A 203 25.26 1.10 31.48
C PRO A 203 26.24 0.04 32.00
N GLY A 204 26.51 -0.99 31.18
CA GLY A 204 27.48 -2.06 31.46
C GLY A 204 26.94 -3.49 31.45
N VAL A 205 25.64 -3.73 31.27
CA VAL A 205 25.07 -5.09 31.14
C VAL A 205 24.54 -5.30 29.72
N GLU A 206 25.20 -6.16 28.94
CA GLU A 206 24.66 -6.60 27.65
C GLU A 206 23.39 -7.43 27.89
N SER A 207 22.24 -6.85 27.52
CA SER A 207 20.96 -7.56 27.54
C SER A 207 20.86 -8.43 26.30
N PHE A 208 21.22 -9.71 26.43
CA PHE A 208 20.94 -10.69 25.39
C PHE A 208 19.49 -11.15 25.52
N SER A 209 18.59 -10.59 24.71
CA SER A 209 17.28 -11.23 24.51
C SER A 209 17.50 -12.63 23.97
N THR A 210 17.17 -13.65 24.76
CA THR A 210 17.26 -15.06 24.37
C THR A 210 16.15 -15.50 23.42
N ILE A 211 15.16 -14.63 23.16
CA ILE A 211 14.01 -14.93 22.32
C ILE A 211 14.35 -14.53 20.87
N PRO A 212 14.24 -15.43 19.89
CA PRO A 212 14.40 -15.08 18.49
C PRO A 212 13.45 -13.94 18.08
N PRO A 213 13.87 -12.99 17.22
CA PRO A 213 13.05 -11.83 16.88
C PRO A 213 11.64 -12.17 16.38
N GLU A 214 11.49 -13.24 15.61
CA GLU A 214 10.21 -13.73 15.10
C GLU A 214 9.31 -14.31 16.20
N ALA A 215 9.90 -14.97 17.20
CA ALA A 215 9.17 -15.51 18.33
C ALA A 215 8.71 -14.37 19.25
N LEU A 216 9.49 -13.30 19.35
CA LEU A 216 9.12 -12.13 20.14
C LEU A 216 7.92 -11.38 19.53
N LEU A 217 7.80 -11.30 18.20
CA LEU A 217 6.58 -10.78 17.55
C LEU A 217 5.33 -11.53 18.01
N GLN A 218 5.39 -12.87 18.05
CA GLN A 218 4.27 -13.70 18.49
C GLN A 218 3.97 -13.52 19.99
N ALA A 219 5.01 -13.46 20.81
CA ALA A 219 4.88 -13.23 22.25
C ALA A 219 4.28 -11.85 22.58
N ARG A 220 4.46 -10.87 21.68
CA ARG A 220 3.92 -9.50 21.78
C ARG A 220 2.61 -9.32 21.01
N ALA A 221 1.93 -10.38 20.59
CA ALA A 221 0.63 -10.25 19.94
C ALA A 221 -0.41 -9.61 20.88
N SER A 222 -1.31 -8.78 20.35
CA SER A 222 -2.37 -8.13 21.16
C SER A 222 -3.46 -9.10 21.65
N GLY A 223 -3.51 -10.31 21.09
CA GLY A 223 -4.59 -11.28 21.28
C GLY A 223 -5.75 -11.14 20.29
N VAL A 224 -5.79 -10.06 19.48
CA VAL A 224 -6.74 -9.95 18.37
C VAL A 224 -6.10 -10.55 17.11
N PRO A 225 -6.72 -11.55 16.46
CA PRO A 225 -6.17 -12.14 15.26
C PRO A 225 -6.17 -11.12 14.11
N LEU A 226 -5.20 -11.23 13.19
CA LEU A 226 -5.13 -10.39 11.99
C LEU A 226 -6.45 -10.42 11.21
N LYS A 227 -7.00 -11.62 11.03
CA LYS A 227 -8.26 -11.85 10.31
C LYS A 227 -9.13 -12.85 11.06
N ASP A 228 -10.44 -12.64 10.98
CA ASP A 228 -11.42 -13.62 11.46
C ASP A 228 -11.50 -14.82 10.49
N ALA A 229 -11.50 -16.04 11.04
CA ALA A 229 -11.45 -17.26 10.24
C ALA A 229 -12.75 -17.56 9.47
N LEU A 230 -13.91 -17.09 9.95
CA LEU A 230 -15.17 -17.20 9.21
C LEU A 230 -15.18 -16.19 8.06
N TRP A 231 -14.76 -14.95 8.34
CA TRP A 231 -14.60 -13.90 7.34
C TRP A 231 -13.66 -14.33 6.21
N GLU A 232 -12.47 -14.87 6.54
CA GLU A 232 -11.49 -15.37 5.57
C GLU A 232 -12.11 -16.43 4.64
N ARG A 233 -12.76 -17.45 5.20
CA ARG A 233 -13.40 -18.49 4.38
C ARG A 233 -14.46 -17.94 3.43
N MET A 234 -15.26 -16.99 3.90
CA MET A 234 -16.28 -16.34 3.06
C MET A 234 -15.63 -15.49 1.96
N PHE A 235 -14.59 -14.73 2.30
CA PHE A 235 -13.83 -13.93 1.34
C PHE A 235 -13.20 -14.82 0.25
N ASP A 236 -12.50 -15.88 0.63
CA ASP A 236 -11.86 -16.81 -0.31
C ASP A 236 -12.88 -17.48 -1.24
N SER A 237 -14.04 -17.86 -0.71
CA SER A 237 -15.12 -18.44 -1.52
C SER A 237 -15.64 -17.43 -2.55
N LEU A 238 -15.85 -16.17 -2.15
CA LEU A 238 -16.31 -15.11 -3.07
C LEU A 238 -15.25 -14.77 -4.11
N GLN A 239 -13.98 -14.68 -3.73
CA GLN A 239 -12.87 -14.46 -4.66
C GLN A 239 -12.75 -15.58 -5.68
N GLY A 240 -12.90 -16.83 -5.25
CA GLY A 240 -12.91 -17.99 -6.14
C GLY A 240 -14.00 -17.91 -7.21
N VAL A 241 -15.23 -17.54 -6.81
CA VAL A 241 -16.36 -17.32 -7.74
C VAL A 241 -16.07 -16.16 -8.68
N ASN A 242 -15.58 -15.03 -8.17
CA ASN A 242 -15.28 -13.84 -8.97
C ASN A 242 -14.20 -14.14 -10.03
N ALA A 243 -13.13 -14.84 -9.65
CA ALA A 243 -12.06 -15.23 -10.56
C ALA A 243 -12.53 -16.21 -11.65
N GLN A 244 -13.52 -17.05 -11.38
CA GLN A 244 -14.15 -17.91 -12.39
C GLN A 244 -15.01 -17.08 -13.36
N LEU A 245 -15.79 -16.14 -12.82
CA LEU A 245 -16.63 -15.25 -13.62
C LEU A 245 -15.79 -14.38 -14.55
N VAL A 246 -14.74 -13.72 -14.03
CA VAL A 246 -13.81 -12.93 -14.84
C VAL A 246 -13.17 -13.79 -15.93
N ARG A 247 -12.68 -15.00 -15.60
CA ARG A 247 -12.12 -15.92 -16.61
C ARG A 247 -13.12 -16.28 -17.69
N ALA A 248 -14.37 -16.59 -17.33
CA ALA A 248 -15.43 -16.89 -18.29
C ALA A 248 -15.73 -15.70 -19.20
N CYS A 249 -15.77 -14.48 -18.64
CA CYS A 249 -15.96 -13.25 -19.41
C CYS A 249 -14.79 -13.01 -20.38
N VAL A 250 -13.53 -13.11 -19.94
CA VAL A 250 -12.35 -12.87 -20.77
C VAL A 250 -12.22 -13.87 -21.92
N GLN A 251 -12.63 -15.13 -21.72
CA GLN A 251 -12.60 -16.16 -22.76
C GLN A 251 -13.63 -15.94 -23.88
N ASN A 252 -14.61 -15.06 -23.68
CA ASN A 252 -15.63 -14.73 -24.69
C ASN A 252 -15.61 -13.21 -24.99
N PRO A 253 -15.09 -12.78 -26.15
CA PRO A 253 -14.95 -11.36 -26.48
C PRO A 253 -16.26 -10.55 -26.42
N LEU A 254 -17.42 -11.18 -26.66
CA LEU A 254 -18.72 -10.51 -26.57
C LEU A 254 -19.13 -10.28 -25.11
N GLU A 255 -18.92 -11.28 -24.25
CA GLU A 255 -19.20 -11.20 -22.82
C GLU A 255 -18.24 -10.24 -22.12
N PHE A 256 -16.95 -10.27 -22.47
CA PHE A 256 -15.98 -9.29 -21.98
C PHE A 256 -16.40 -7.87 -22.34
N ARG A 257 -16.76 -7.62 -23.60
CA ARG A 257 -17.22 -6.29 -24.04
C ARG A 257 -18.49 -5.86 -23.32
N ALA A 258 -19.46 -6.76 -23.13
CA ALA A 258 -20.68 -6.46 -22.39
C ALA A 258 -20.37 -6.11 -20.92
N THR A 259 -19.45 -6.86 -20.30
CA THR A 259 -19.00 -6.65 -18.92
C THR A 259 -18.25 -5.33 -18.76
N ALA A 260 -17.31 -5.02 -19.65
CA ALA A 260 -16.58 -3.75 -19.66
C ALA A 260 -17.52 -2.55 -19.84
N LEU A 261 -18.49 -2.64 -20.75
CA LEU A 261 -19.50 -1.59 -20.92
C LEU A 261 -20.41 -1.44 -19.69
N ALA A 262 -20.75 -2.53 -19.02
CA ALA A 262 -21.49 -2.48 -17.76
C ALA A 262 -20.67 -1.82 -16.65
N ALA A 263 -19.38 -2.17 -16.53
CA ALA A 263 -18.48 -1.59 -15.56
C ALA A 263 -18.31 -0.07 -15.74
N ILE A 264 -18.18 0.40 -16.99
CA ILE A 264 -18.17 1.84 -17.32
C ILE A 264 -19.49 2.51 -16.92
N LYS A 265 -20.64 1.86 -17.16
CA LYS A 265 -21.95 2.39 -16.75
C LYS A 265 -22.07 2.50 -15.24
N PHE A 266 -21.60 1.49 -14.50
CA PHE A 266 -21.59 1.52 -13.04
C PHE A 266 -20.72 2.65 -12.51
N ALA A 267 -19.52 2.85 -13.05
CA ALA A 267 -18.63 3.93 -12.63
C ALA A 267 -19.17 5.33 -12.99
N THR A 268 -19.90 5.48 -14.09
CA THR A 268 -20.42 6.78 -14.56
C THR A 268 -21.78 7.16 -13.94
N ARG A 269 -22.62 6.18 -13.59
CA ARG A 269 -23.97 6.38 -13.02
C ARG A 269 -24.33 5.33 -11.97
N PRO A 270 -23.57 5.21 -10.88
CA PRO A 270 -23.78 4.16 -9.87
C PRO A 270 -25.16 4.22 -9.21
N GLN A 271 -25.72 5.41 -9.04
CA GLN A 271 -27.04 5.64 -8.45
C GLN A 271 -28.20 5.00 -9.25
N ASP A 272 -28.05 4.86 -10.57
CA ASP A 272 -29.09 4.24 -11.43
C ASP A 272 -29.24 2.74 -11.13
N PHE A 273 -28.26 2.15 -10.44
CA PHE A 273 -28.18 0.72 -10.12
C PHE A 273 -28.20 0.45 -8.61
N GLY A 274 -28.33 1.48 -7.77
CA GLY A 274 -28.27 1.35 -6.31
C GLY A 274 -26.91 0.87 -5.80
N LEU A 275 -25.83 1.18 -6.53
CA LEU A 275 -24.47 0.76 -6.20
C LEU A 275 -23.67 1.90 -5.55
N ASP A 276 -22.68 1.53 -4.75
CA ASP A 276 -21.75 2.48 -4.13
C ASP A 276 -20.67 2.93 -5.14
N LEU A 277 -20.45 4.24 -5.25
CA LEU A 277 -19.53 4.81 -6.25
C LEU A 277 -18.09 4.30 -6.10
N PRO A 278 -17.46 4.31 -4.90
CA PRO A 278 -16.13 3.72 -4.70
C PRO A 278 -16.03 2.28 -5.21
N GLN A 279 -17.02 1.44 -4.92
CA GLN A 279 -17.03 0.03 -5.37
C GLN A 279 -17.17 -0.08 -6.89
N CYS A 280 -17.95 0.81 -7.51
CA CYS A 280 -18.12 0.85 -8.95
C CYS A 280 -16.86 1.28 -9.69
N VAL A 281 -16.12 2.24 -9.14
CA VAL A 281 -14.82 2.68 -9.68
C VAL A 281 -13.79 1.56 -9.58
N ASP A 282 -13.69 0.90 -8.43
CA ASP A 282 -12.78 -0.25 -8.22
C ASP A 282 -13.13 -1.43 -9.16
N PHE A 283 -14.42 -1.76 -9.29
CA PHE A 283 -14.87 -2.79 -10.23
C PHE A 283 -14.52 -2.43 -11.68
N CYS A 284 -14.72 -1.17 -12.08
CA CYS A 284 -14.36 -0.71 -13.42
C CYS A 284 -12.86 -0.78 -13.67
N ALA A 285 -12.02 -0.38 -12.71
CA ALA A 285 -10.58 -0.49 -12.82
C ALA A 285 -10.15 -1.96 -13.02
N LYS A 286 -10.72 -2.89 -12.24
CA LYS A 286 -10.41 -4.33 -12.31
C LYS A 286 -10.82 -5.02 -13.61
N ILE A 287 -11.89 -4.57 -14.27
CA ILE A 287 -12.34 -5.13 -15.56
C ILE A 287 -11.56 -4.55 -16.74
N MET A 288 -10.99 -3.34 -16.57
CA MET A 288 -10.26 -2.63 -17.62
C MET A 288 -8.74 -2.88 -17.59
N ALA A 289 -8.21 -3.42 -16.50
CA ALA A 289 -6.83 -3.91 -16.35
C ALA A 289 -6.62 -5.25 -17.09
#